data_AF-A0A933DW36-F1
#
_entry.id   AF-A0A933DW36-F1
#
_cell.length_a   1.000
_cell.length_b   1.000
_cell.length_c   1.000
_cell.angle_alpha   90.00
_cell.angle_beta   90.00
_cell.angle_gamma   90.00
#
_symmetry.space_group_name_H-M   'P 1'
#
loop_
_entity.id
_entity.type
_entity.pdbx_description
1 polymer ?
#
loop_
_entity_poly.entity_id
_entity_poly.type
_entity_poly.pdbx_seq_one_letter_code
_entity_poly.pdbx_strand_id
1 'polypeptide(L)'
;MAFDAGFFQQVLPERVALECEGHPESVPVVQVHLANGTVLDLCHIVHLADAWFAVQHFRDARTCADMDTVFLPYGLVAMVTVSLHHPASRRVGFSVQPKPKAVEAPGL
;
A
#
# COMPACT_ATOMS: atom_id res chain seq x y z
N MET A 1 13.69 12.56 7.69
CA MET A 1 13.16 12.18 6.35
C MET A 1 11.66 12.44 6.38
N ALA A 2 11.12 13.12 5.37
CA ALA A 2 9.69 13.36 5.26
C ALA A 2 9.04 12.22 4.47
N PHE A 3 7.82 11.81 4.84
CA PHE A 3 7.01 10.88 4.05
C PHE A 3 6.34 11.63 2.89
N ASP A 4 7.14 12.13 1.95
CA ASP A 4 6.67 12.90 0.79
C ASP A 4 6.50 12.04 -0.47
N ALA A 5 6.16 12.66 -1.60
CA ALA A 5 6.01 11.97 -2.88
C ALA A 5 7.24 11.14 -3.26
N GLY A 6 8.45 11.63 -2.98
CA GLY A 6 9.70 10.93 -3.29
C GLY A 6 9.85 9.65 -2.47
N PHE A 7 9.53 9.69 -1.18
CA PHE A 7 9.49 8.49 -0.35
C PHE A 7 8.54 7.43 -0.94
N PHE A 8 7.31 7.81 -1.29
CA PHE A 8 6.31 6.86 -1.79
C PHE A 8 6.57 6.37 -3.22
N GLN A 9 7.29 7.13 -4.06
CA GLN A 9 7.62 6.73 -5.44
C GLN A 9 8.89 5.89 -5.54
N GLN A 10 9.88 6.14 -4.68
CA GLN A 10 11.21 5.59 -4.84
C GLN A 10 11.55 4.67 -3.67
N VAL A 11 11.54 5.21 -2.46
CA VAL A 11 12.05 4.51 -1.27
C VAL A 11 11.15 3.34 -0.88
N LEU A 12 9.83 3.54 -0.81
CA LEU A 12 8.90 2.49 -0.41
C LEU A 12 8.87 1.32 -1.40
N PRO A 13 8.70 1.53 -2.73
CA PRO A 13 8.81 0.47 -3.73
C PRO A 13 10.10 -0.32 -3.66
N GLU A 14 11.25 0.37 -3.59
CA GLU A 14 12.56 -0.26 -3.48
C GLU A 14 12.66 -1.11 -2.21
N ARG A 15 12.19 -0.59 -1.07
CA ARG A 15 12.24 -1.34 0.18
C ARG A 15 11.34 -2.57 0.15
N VAL A 16 10.12 -2.45 -0.38
CA VAL A 16 9.20 -3.59 -0.52
C VAL A 16 9.82 -4.67 -1.43
N ALA A 17 10.41 -4.27 -2.56
CA ALA A 17 11.07 -5.20 -3.48
C ALA A 17 12.21 -5.96 -2.78
N LEU A 18 13.09 -5.24 -2.08
CA LEU A 18 14.23 -5.83 -1.36
C LEU A 18 13.78 -6.86 -0.30
N GLU A 19 12.75 -6.54 0.48
CA GLU A 19 12.20 -7.45 1.50
C GLU A 19 11.59 -8.71 0.83
N CYS A 20 10.87 -8.52 -0.28
CA CYS A 20 10.25 -9.63 -1.02
C CYS A 20 11.28 -10.54 -1.70
N GLU A 21 12.39 -10.01 -2.21
CA GLU A 21 13.46 -10.82 -2.83
C GLU A 21 14.07 -11.83 -1.86
N GLY A 22 14.18 -11.49 -0.57
CA GLY A 22 14.63 -12.41 0.48
C GLY A 22 13.60 -13.48 0.86
N HIS A 23 12.32 -13.25 0.54
CA HIS A 23 11.18 -14.04 1.03
C HIS A 23 10.06 -14.14 -0.03
N PRO A 24 10.29 -14.78 -1.18
CA PRO A 24 9.38 -14.74 -2.34
C PRO A 24 8.00 -15.36 -2.06
N GLU A 25 7.91 -16.27 -1.10
CA GLU A 25 6.66 -16.92 -0.68
C GLU A 25 5.83 -16.07 0.30
N SER A 26 6.37 -14.94 0.76
CA SER A 26 5.72 -14.09 1.76
C SER A 26 4.90 -12.97 1.14
N VAL A 27 3.84 -12.58 1.83
CA VAL A 27 2.97 -11.48 1.44
C VAL A 27 3.45 -10.18 2.10
N PRO A 28 3.84 -9.14 1.33
CA PRO A 28 4.23 -7.87 1.90
C PRO A 28 3.01 -7.10 2.40
N VAL A 29 3.08 -6.59 3.63
CA VAL A 29 2.08 -5.72 4.22
C VAL A 29 2.72 -4.37 4.48
N VAL A 30 2.13 -3.32 3.91
CA VAL A 30 2.56 -1.94 4.14
C VAL A 30 1.50 -1.25 4.98
N GLN A 31 1.89 -0.74 6.14
CA GLN A 31 0.99 0.02 7.00
C GLN A 31 1.44 1.46 7.12
N VAL A 32 0.49 2.38 6.97
CA VAL A 32 0.67 3.81 7.23
C VAL A 32 0.04 4.12 8.58
N HIS A 33 0.87 4.59 9.50
CA HIS A 33 0.47 5.02 10.85
C HIS A 33 0.34 6.54 10.84
N LEU A 34 -0.84 7.02 11.18
CA LEU A 34 -1.15 8.44 11.24
C LEU A 34 -0.92 8.98 12.65
N ALA A 35 -0.66 10.29 12.77
CA ALA A 35 -0.40 10.95 14.04
C ALA A 35 -1.55 10.85 15.06
N ASN A 36 -2.78 10.56 14.60
CA ASN A 36 -3.94 10.34 15.46
C ASN A 36 -4.09 8.89 15.95
N GLY A 37 -3.13 8.00 15.63
CA GLY A 37 -3.16 6.58 15.99
C GLY A 37 -3.91 5.68 15.00
N THR A 38 -4.50 6.22 13.93
CA THR A 38 -5.09 5.40 12.86
C THR A 38 -4.00 4.65 12.10
N VAL A 39 -4.26 3.38 11.79
CA VAL A 39 -3.37 2.53 10.98
C VAL A 39 -4.10 2.10 9.72
N LEU A 40 -3.50 2.36 8.57
CA LEU A 40 -4.05 2.01 7.26
C LEU A 40 -3.21 0.90 6.64
N ASP A 41 -3.86 -0.23 6.37
CA ASP A 41 -3.25 -1.38 5.70
C ASP A 41 -3.38 -1.21 4.19
N LEU A 42 -2.28 -0.81 3.54
CA LEU A 42 -2.29 -0.37 2.15
C LEU A 42 -2.41 -1.53 1.16
N CYS A 43 -3.29 -1.36 0.19
CA CYS A 43 -3.33 -2.17 -1.02
C CYS A 43 -2.37 -1.60 -2.08
N HIS A 44 -2.55 -0.34 -2.45
CA HIS A 44 -1.68 0.37 -3.38
C HIS A 44 -1.85 1.89 -3.28
N ILE A 45 -0.88 2.61 -3.82
CA ILE A 45 -0.95 4.07 -3.98
C ILE A 45 -1.76 4.38 -5.24
N VAL A 46 -2.77 5.25 -5.10
CA VAL A 46 -3.64 5.68 -6.21
C VAL A 46 -3.10 6.93 -6.89
N HIS A 47 -2.62 7.89 -6.10
CA HIS A 47 -2.15 9.18 -6.61
C HIS A 47 -1.15 9.84 -5.66
N LEU A 48 -0.25 10.63 -6.22
CA LEU A 48 0.73 11.45 -5.48
C LEU A 48 0.68 12.86 -6.05
N ALA A 49 0.28 13.82 -5.22
CA ALA A 49 0.26 15.24 -5.53
C ALA A 49 1.34 15.96 -4.70
N ASP A 50 1.46 17.28 -4.82
CA ASP A 50 2.54 18.04 -4.18
C ASP A 50 2.47 18.03 -2.64
N ALA A 51 1.26 18.08 -2.06
CA ALA A 51 1.05 18.20 -0.62
C ALA A 51 0.28 17.01 0.01
N TRP A 52 -0.24 16.12 -0.81
CA TRP A 52 -1.10 15.02 -0.37
C TRP A 52 -0.97 13.82 -1.31
N PHE A 53 -1.45 12.67 -0.85
CA PHE A 53 -1.51 11.45 -1.62
C PHE A 53 -2.83 10.73 -1.40
N ALA A 54 -3.21 9.88 -2.36
CA ALA A 54 -4.35 9.00 -2.24
C ALA A 54 -3.90 7.55 -2.25
N VAL A 55 -4.49 6.73 -1.38
CA VAL A 55 -4.23 5.29 -1.29
C VAL A 55 -5.53 4.53 -1.22
N GLN A 56 -5.51 3.30 -1.72
CA GLN A 56 -6.51 2.31 -1.35
C GLN A 56 -5.98 1.48 -0.19
N HIS A 57 -6.81 1.32 0.85
CA HIS A 57 -6.48 0.49 2.01
C HIS A 57 -7.58 -0.53 2.27
N PHE A 58 -7.21 -1.66 2.86
CA PHE A 58 -8.16 -2.69 3.26
C PHE A 58 -8.97 -2.22 4.47
N ARG A 59 -10.29 -2.44 4.43
CA ARG A 59 -11.15 -2.26 5.60
C ARG A 59 -11.06 -3.44 6.56
N ASP A 60 -10.96 -4.66 6.02
CA ASP A 60 -10.66 -5.88 6.78
C ASP A 60 -9.35 -6.48 6.25
N ALA A 61 -8.35 -6.54 7.13
CA ALA A 61 -7.06 -7.18 6.90
C ALA A 61 -7.14 -8.65 6.40
N ARG A 62 -8.27 -9.33 6.56
CA ARG A 62 -8.42 -10.74 6.17
C ARG A 62 -9.00 -10.90 4.78
N THR A 63 -9.59 -9.85 4.20
CA THR A 63 -10.33 -9.94 2.94
C THR A 63 -9.99 -8.79 1.98
N CYS A 64 -9.98 -9.09 0.67
CA CYS A 64 -9.88 -8.05 -0.37
C CYS A 64 -11.22 -7.35 -0.65
N ALA A 65 -12.31 -7.76 0.00
CA ALA A 65 -13.65 -7.48 -0.49
C ALA A 65 -14.00 -6.00 -0.38
N ASP A 66 -13.56 -5.36 0.70
CA ASP A 66 -13.87 -3.97 1.01
C ASP A 66 -12.58 -3.14 1.11
N MET A 67 -12.42 -2.21 0.16
CA MET A 67 -11.34 -1.24 0.16
C MET A 67 -11.93 0.17 0.13
N ASP A 68 -11.33 1.06 0.92
CA ASP A 68 -11.66 2.49 0.90
C ASP A 68 -10.49 3.26 0.27
N THR A 69 -10.84 4.35 -0.43
CA THR A 69 -9.84 5.32 -0.90
C THR A 69 -9.78 6.47 0.08
N VAL A 70 -8.59 6.81 0.54
CA VAL A 70 -8.37 7.93 1.46
C VAL A 70 -7.33 8.89 0.88
N PHE A 71 -7.56 10.18 1.11
CA PHE A 71 -6.70 11.28 0.72
C PHE A 71 -6.03 11.83 1.98
N LEU A 72 -4.70 11.87 1.99
CA LEU A 72 -3.92 12.19 3.18
C LEU A 72 -2.87 13.24 2.85
N PRO A 73 -2.77 14.33 3.63
CA PRO A 73 -1.58 15.15 3.65
C PRO A 73 -0.37 14.33 4.06
N TYR A 74 0.77 14.53 3.41
CA TYR A 74 2.02 13.85 3.78
C TYR A 74 2.39 14.07 5.25
N GLY A 75 2.17 15.29 5.76
CA GLY A 75 2.47 15.65 7.15
C GLY A 75 1.65 14.92 8.22
N LEU A 76 0.60 14.17 7.85
CA LEU A 76 -0.14 13.34 8.82
C LEU A 76 0.50 11.97 9.06
N VAL A 77 1.41 11.54 8.19
CA VAL A 77 2.07 10.24 8.33
C VAL A 77 3.12 10.32 9.42
N ALA A 78 2.92 9.55 10.48
CA ALA A 78 3.87 9.44 11.59
C ALA A 78 4.90 8.33 11.35
N MET A 79 4.49 7.22 10.71
CA MET A 79 5.35 6.08 10.46
C MET A 79 4.82 5.24 9.30
N VAL A 80 5.72 4.60 8.55
CA VAL A 80 5.39 3.55 7.56
C VAL A 80 6.13 2.28 7.95
N THR A 81 5.41 1.16 8.03
CA THR A 81 5.99 -0.16 8.33
C THR A 81 5.81 -1.09 7.15
N VAL A 82 6.87 -1.83 6.83
CA VAL A 82 6.84 -2.94 5.87
C VAL A 82 7.07 -4.23 6.67
N SER A 83 6.15 -5.18 6.57
CA SER A 83 6.27 -6.49 7.18
C SER A 83 5.97 -7.59 6.17
N LEU A 84 6.52 -8.77 6.40
CA LEU A 84 6.30 -9.96 5.59
C LEU A 84 5.47 -10.95 6.38
N HIS A 85 4.41 -11.44 5.77
CA HIS A 85 3.49 -12.38 6.40
C HIS A 85 3.40 -13.68 5.61
N HIS A 86 3.24 -14.78 6.33
CA HIS A 86 2.99 -16.07 5.71
C HIS A 86 1.60 -16.06 5.00
N PRO A 87 1.44 -16.66 3.81
CA PRO A 87 0.18 -16.67 3.06
C PRO A 87 -1.04 -17.19 3.86
N ALA A 88 -0.78 -18.08 4.82
CA ALA A 88 -1.80 -18.63 5.71
C ALA A 88 -2.34 -17.62 6.74
N SER A 89 -1.52 -16.64 7.17
CA SER A 89 -1.95 -15.58 8.08
C SER A 89 -2.45 -14.36 7.32
N ARG A 90 -1.98 -14.16 6.08
CA ARG A 90 -2.38 -13.05 5.23
C ARG A 90 -2.38 -13.45 3.75
N ARG A 91 -3.53 -13.30 3.07
CA ARG A 91 -3.67 -13.61 1.64
C ARG A 91 -3.47 -12.42 0.70
N VAL A 92 -3.40 -11.22 1.26
CA VAL A 92 -3.48 -9.97 0.51
C VAL A 92 -2.40 -9.01 0.97
N GLY A 93 -1.65 -8.45 0.04
CA GLY A 93 -0.53 -7.56 0.34
C GLY A 93 -0.57 -6.25 -0.42
N PHE A 94 0.48 -5.47 -0.22
CA PHE A 94 0.76 -4.26 -0.97
C PHE A 94 1.32 -4.62 -2.35
N SER A 95 0.80 -3.99 -3.41
CA SER A 95 1.32 -4.14 -4.77
C SER A 95 1.92 -2.83 -5.27
N VAL A 96 3.16 -2.93 -5.75
CA VAL A 96 3.90 -1.84 -6.40
C VAL A 96 3.53 -1.74 -7.89
N GLN A 97 2.87 -2.75 -8.47
CA GLN A 97 2.62 -2.79 -9.91
C GLN A 97 1.63 -1.69 -10.36
N PRO A 98 1.85 -1.07 -11.52
CA PRO A 98 0.83 -0.24 -12.15
C PRO A 98 -0.39 -1.13 -12.40
N LYS A 99 -1.57 -0.66 -12.00
CA LYS A 99 -2.89 -1.34 -12.12
C LYS A 99 -2.94 -2.43 -13.21
N PRO A 100 -3.52 -3.61 -12.93
CA PRO A 100 -3.94 -4.51 -14.00
C PRO A 100 -4.83 -3.72 -14.97
N LYS A 101 -4.56 -3.81 -16.27
CA LYS A 101 -5.50 -3.32 -17.29
C LYS A 101 -6.88 -3.88 -16.96
N ALA A 102 -7.87 -2.99 -16.87
CA ALA A 102 -9.26 -3.39 -16.81
C ALA A 102 -9.50 -4.43 -17.91
N VAL A 103 -10.06 -5.58 -17.54
CA VAL A 103 -10.55 -6.55 -18.51
C VAL A 103 -11.63 -5.83 -19.31
N GLU A 104 -11.40 -5.61 -20.60
CA GLU A 104 -12.44 -5.20 -21.53
C GLU A 104 -13.56 -6.24 -21.42
N ALA A 105 -14.75 -5.79 -21.02
CA ALA A 105 -15.94 -6.61 -21.16
C ALA A 105 -16.09 -6.96 -22.65
N PRO A 106 -16.42 -8.22 -23.01
CA PRO A 106 -16.62 -8.57 -24.40
C PRO A 106 -17.70 -7.67 -25.00
N GLY A 107 -17.38 -7.10 -26.16
CA GLY A 107 -18.25 -6.20 -26.90
C GLY A 107 -19.64 -6.79 -27.14
N LEU A 108 -20.60 -5.87 -27.30
CA LEU A 108 -22.00 -6.10 -27.68
C LEU A 108 -22.18 -7.18 -28.75
#